data_AF-A0A923YIU6-F1
#
_entry.id   AF-A0A923YIU6-F1
#
_cell.length_a   1.000
_cell.length_b   1.000
_cell.length_c   1.000
_cell.angle_alpha   90.00
_cell.angle_beta   90.00
_cell.angle_gamma   90.00
#
_symmetry.space_group_name_H-M   'P 1'
#
loop_
_entity.id
_entity.type
_entity.pdbx_description
1 polymer ?
#
loop_
_entity_poly.entity_id
_entity_poly.type
_entity_poly.pdbx_seq_one_letter_code
_entity_poly.pdbx_strand_id
1 'polypeptide(L)'
;MHTWGGTNVHLLERDHICIEGVRFLGCTLWTDFRLQPSPEEREVAITMASAAVRDFSRIKSDEIDDALFTPLMSHQIFEDPLAWLE
;
A
#
# COMPACT_ATOMS: atom_id res chain seq x y z
N MET A 1 -5.86 -11.60 19.01
CA MET A 1 -4.88 -12.25 18.13
C MET A 1 -5.67 -13.06 17.11
N HIS A 2 -5.73 -12.61 15.85
CA HIS A 2 -6.58 -13.23 14.83
C HIS A 2 -5.77 -14.27 14.05
N THR A 3 -6.02 -15.54 14.32
CA THR A 3 -5.59 -16.64 13.46
C THR A 3 -6.63 -16.83 12.37
N TRP A 4 -6.19 -16.93 11.11
CA TRP A 4 -7.13 -17.06 10.00
C TRP A 4 -7.71 -18.48 9.97
N GLY A 5 -9.02 -18.61 10.19
CA GLY A 5 -9.73 -19.89 10.08
C GLY A 5 -9.23 -21.01 11.02
N GLY A 6 -8.67 -20.67 12.19
CA GLY A 6 -8.13 -21.66 13.13
C GLY A 6 -6.78 -22.26 12.71
N THR A 7 -6.11 -21.69 11.71
CA THR A 7 -4.76 -22.09 11.27
C THR A 7 -3.67 -21.35 12.05
N ASN A 8 -2.41 -21.68 11.79
CA ASN A 8 -1.25 -20.94 12.30
C ASN A 8 -0.85 -19.75 11.40
N VAL A 9 -1.78 -19.23 10.59
CA VAL A 9 -1.56 -18.06 9.74
C VAL A 9 -2.01 -16.81 10.48
N HIS A 10 -1.08 -15.86 10.62
CA HIS A 10 -1.32 -14.54 11.21
C HIS A 10 -1.30 -13.49 10.09
N LEU A 11 -2.42 -12.79 9.89
CA LEU A 11 -2.46 -11.62 9.01
C LEU A 11 -2.15 -10.39 9.85
N LEU A 12 -1.12 -9.64 9.44
CA LEU A 12 -0.73 -8.38 10.07
C LEU A 12 -1.01 -7.24 9.09
N GLU A 13 -1.88 -6.31 9.48
CA GLU A 13 -2.15 -5.08 8.75
C GLU A 13 -2.13 -3.92 9.74
N ARG A 14 -1.00 -3.20 9.80
CA ARG A 14 -0.66 -2.25 10.87
C ARG A 14 -0.79 -2.89 12.26
N ASP A 15 -0.29 -4.12 12.37
CA ASP A 15 -0.27 -4.87 13.61
C ASP A 15 1.08 -5.60 13.82
N HIS A 16 1.26 -6.20 14.98
CA HIS A 16 2.46 -6.88 15.38
C HIS A 16 2.20 -8.21 16.07
N ILE A 17 3.23 -9.06 16.08
CA ILE A 17 3.25 -10.31 16.84
C ILE A 17 4.59 -10.50 17.51
N CYS A 18 4.58 -11.03 18.74
CA CYS A 18 5.80 -11.42 19.45
C CYS A 18 5.94 -12.94 19.38
N ILE A 19 7.02 -13.42 18.75
CA ILE A 19 7.36 -14.84 18.67
C ILE A 19 8.73 -15.02 19.33
N GLU A 20 8.77 -15.81 20.40
CA GLU A 20 10.00 -16.11 21.16
C GLU A 20 10.81 -14.85 21.56
N GLY A 21 10.10 -13.78 21.93
CA GLY A 21 10.71 -12.50 22.34
C GLY A 21 11.10 -11.56 21.19
N VAL A 22 10.92 -11.98 19.94
CA VAL A 22 11.13 -11.11 18.76
C VAL A 22 9.80 -10.49 18.33
N ARG A 23 9.75 -9.16 18.22
CA ARG A 23 8.57 -8.42 17.75
C ARG A 23 8.64 -8.24 16.24
N PHE A 24 7.67 -8.80 15.53
CA PHE A 24 7.47 -8.64 14.09
C PHE A 24 6.38 -7.60 13.85
N LEU A 25 6.67 -6.58 13.04
CA LEU A 25 5.70 -5.59 12.56
C LEU A 25 5.26 -5.96 11.15
N GLY A 26 3.97 -5.80 10.83
CA GLY A 26 3.47 -6.05 9.49
C GLY A 26 2.41 -5.03 9.07
N CYS A 27 2.58 -4.45 7.90
CA CYS A 27 1.61 -3.62 7.21
C CYS A 27 1.84 -3.69 5.70
N THR A 28 0.80 -3.36 4.93
CA THR A 28 0.87 -3.29 3.47
C THR A 28 0.95 -1.84 3.04
N LEU A 29 1.89 -1.52 2.16
CA LEU A 29 2.04 -0.17 1.61
C LEU A 29 1.75 -0.16 0.11
N TRP A 30 1.03 0.87 -0.31
CA TRP A 30 0.87 1.21 -1.72
C TRP A 30 2.09 1.95 -2.25
N THR A 31 2.33 1.95 -3.56
CA THR A 31 3.52 2.64 -4.10
C THR A 31 3.35 4.15 -3.99
N ASP A 32 4.34 4.83 -3.40
CA ASP A 32 4.35 6.30 -3.20
C ASP A 32 4.96 7.10 -4.37
N PHE A 33 5.63 6.38 -5.28
CA PHE A 33 6.35 6.91 -6.45
C PHE A 33 7.47 7.90 -6.09
N ARG A 34 8.03 7.83 -4.87
CA ARG A 34 9.12 8.73 -4.40
C ARG A 34 10.52 8.09 -4.51
N LEU A 35 10.66 7.03 -5.31
CA LEU A 35 11.93 6.32 -5.48
C LEU A 35 13.03 7.20 -6.10
N GLN A 36 12.66 8.10 -7.00
CA GLN A 36 13.58 9.02 -7.66
C GLN A 36 13.51 10.42 -7.03
N PRO A 37 14.65 11.12 -6.89
CA PRO A 37 14.70 12.41 -6.20
C PRO A 37 14.15 13.56 -7.05
N SER A 38 14.10 13.42 -8.38
CA SER A 38 13.59 14.47 -9.28
C SER A 38 12.06 14.45 -9.39
N PRO A 39 11.38 15.61 -9.28
CA PRO A 39 9.97 15.73 -9.59
C PRO A 39 9.61 15.26 -11.01
N GLU A 40 10.48 15.51 -12.00
CA GLU A 40 10.27 15.09 -13.39
C GLU A 40 10.31 13.56 -13.52
N GLU A 41 11.27 12.90 -12.87
CA GLU A 41 11.37 11.44 -12.87
C GLU A 41 10.17 10.79 -12.18
N ARG A 42 9.66 11.42 -11.11
CA ARG A 42 8.43 11.01 -10.44
C ARG A 42 7.21 11.13 -11.36
N GLU A 43 7.08 12.23 -12.10
CA GLU A 43 5.99 12.42 -13.08
C GLU A 43 6.04 11.36 -14.19
N VAL A 44 7.24 11.03 -14.69
CA VAL A 44 7.44 9.94 -15.65
C VAL A 44 7.02 8.61 -15.05
N ALA A 45 7.42 8.30 -13.82
CA ALA A 45 7.04 7.06 -13.14
C ALA A 45 5.52 6.93 -12.96
N ILE A 46 4.85 8.01 -12.55
CA ILE A 46 3.38 8.08 -12.41
C ILE A 46 2.69 7.86 -13.76
N THR A 47 3.20 8.49 -14.82
CA THR A 47 2.66 8.36 -16.18
C THR A 47 2.79 6.91 -16.69
N MET A 48 3.97 6.31 -16.52
CA MET A 48 4.21 4.92 -16.90
C MET A 48 3.33 3.97 -16.09
N ALA A 49 3.22 4.18 -14.79
CA ALA A 49 2.40 3.34 -13.92
C ALA A 49 0.92 3.41 -14.30
N SER A 50 0.39 4.62 -14.56
CA SER A 50 -0.98 4.81 -15.04
C SER A 50 -1.28 4.00 -16.30
N ALA A 51 -0.31 3.86 -17.21
CA ALA A 51 -0.46 3.13 -18.46
C ALA A 51 -0.24 1.62 -18.33
N ALA A 52 0.67 1.18 -17.44
CA ALA A 52 1.17 -0.19 -17.42
C ALA A 52 0.69 -1.04 -16.22
N VAL A 53 0.39 -0.42 -15.08
CA VAL A 53 -0.02 -1.13 -13.86
C VAL A 53 -1.53 -1.35 -13.90
N ARG A 54 -1.94 -2.62 -13.86
CA ARG A 54 -3.36 -3.00 -14.02
C ARG A 54 -4.28 -2.40 -12.97
N ASP A 55 -3.76 -2.16 -11.77
CA ASP A 55 -4.50 -1.59 -10.65
C ASP A 55 -5.17 -0.28 -11.07
N PHE A 56 -4.43 0.59 -11.77
CA PHE A 56 -4.92 1.90 -12.22
C PHE A 56 -5.84 1.88 -13.45
N SER A 57 -6.13 0.69 -13.98
CA SER A 57 -7.08 0.51 -15.10
C SER A 57 -8.26 -0.40 -14.76
N ARG A 58 -8.25 -1.05 -13.58
CA ARG A 58 -9.24 -2.08 -13.22
C ARG A 58 -9.81 -1.93 -11.82
N ILE A 59 -9.04 -1.42 -10.87
CA ILE A 59 -9.54 -1.19 -9.52
C ILE A 59 -10.38 0.08 -9.53
N LYS A 60 -11.60 -0.02 -9.00
CA LYS A 60 -12.47 1.13 -8.78
C LYS A 60 -12.25 1.64 -7.35
N SER A 61 -12.28 2.95 -7.17
CA SER A 61 -12.29 3.57 -5.86
C SER A 61 -13.67 3.38 -5.23
N ASP A 62 -13.70 3.10 -3.93
CA ASP A 62 -14.93 3.04 -3.16
C ASP A 62 -15.46 4.44 -2.79
N GLU A 63 -14.63 5.49 -2.90
CA GLU A 63 -14.98 6.86 -2.50
C GLU A 63 -15.80 7.60 -3.56
N ILE A 64 -15.56 7.29 -4.84
CA ILE A 64 -16.19 7.97 -5.98
C ILE A 64 -16.70 6.90 -6.93
N ASP A 65 -18.02 6.90 -7.14
CA ASP A 65 -18.68 5.93 -8.00
C ASP A 65 -18.05 5.91 -9.41
N ASP A 66 -17.79 4.70 -9.89
CA ASP A 66 -17.10 4.41 -11.16
C ASP A 66 -15.73 5.06 -11.40
N ALA A 67 -15.13 5.74 -10.42
CA ALA A 67 -13.79 6.28 -10.56
C ALA A 67 -12.74 5.18 -10.46
N LEU A 68 -11.74 5.19 -11.35
CA LEU A 68 -10.60 4.31 -11.25
C LEU A 68 -9.69 4.75 -10.09
N PHE A 69 -9.11 3.76 -9.41
CA PHE A 69 -8.00 3.99 -8.52
C PHE A 69 -6.81 4.57 -9.31
N THR A 70 -6.13 5.57 -8.76
CA THR A 70 -5.05 6.29 -9.47
C THR A 70 -3.71 6.20 -8.73
N PRO A 71 -2.57 6.45 -9.40
CA PRO A 71 -1.28 6.55 -8.70
C PRO A 71 -1.25 7.63 -7.62
N LEU A 72 -2.01 8.72 -7.81
CA LEU A 72 -2.14 9.76 -6.79
C LEU A 72 -2.86 9.22 -5.55
N MET A 73 -3.95 8.47 -5.73
CA MET A 73 -4.63 7.79 -4.63
C MET A 73 -3.72 6.79 -3.92
N SER A 74 -2.96 5.98 -4.68
CA SER A 74 -1.93 5.06 -4.15
C SER A 74 -0.92 5.78 -3.26
N HIS A 75 -0.47 6.97 -3.68
CA HIS A 75 0.41 7.79 -2.86
C HIS A 75 -0.30 8.34 -1.61
N GLN A 76 -1.56 8.75 -1.70
CA GLN A 76 -2.32 9.27 -0.55
C GLN A 76 -2.52 8.21 0.53
N ILE A 77 -2.92 6.99 0.14
CA ILE A 77 -3.17 5.89 1.09
C ILE A 77 -1.88 5.26 1.64
N PHE A 78 -0.73 5.54 1.05
CA PHE A 78 0.56 5.11 1.55
C PHE A 78 0.95 5.79 2.88
N GLU A 79 0.51 7.03 3.11
CA GLU A 79 0.94 7.83 4.26
C GLU A 79 0.48 7.22 5.60
N ASP A 80 -0.71 6.61 5.64
CA ASP A 80 -1.28 6.03 6.86
C ASP A 80 -0.46 4.84 7.41
N PRO A 81 -0.15 3.80 6.61
CA PRO A 81 0.77 2.74 7.05
C PRO A 81 2.19 3.23 7.36
N LEU A 82 2.70 4.24 6.64
CA LEU A 82 4.01 4.80 6.94
C LEU A 82 4.03 5.45 8.32
N ALA A 83 3.03 6.27 8.64
CA ALA A 83 2.91 6.92 9.95
C ALA A 83 2.79 5.93 11.11
N TRP A 84 2.33 4.69 10.85
CA TRP A 84 2.30 3.62 11.85
C TRP A 84 3.67 2.96 12.08
N LEU A 85 4.56 2.99 11.08
CA LEU A 85 5.90 2.40 11.16
C LEU A 85 6.93 3.29 11.86
N GLU A 86 6.71 4.61 11.86
CA GLU A 86 7.53 5.63 12.54
C GLU A 86 7.30 5.60 14.07
#